data_AF-A0A0V7ZR49-F1
#
_entry.id   AF-A0A0V7ZR49-F1
#
_cell.length_a   1.000
_cell.length_b   1.000
_cell.length_c   1.000
_cell.angle_alpha   90.00
_cell.angle_beta   90.00
_cell.angle_gamma   90.00
#
_symmetry.space_group_name_H-M   'P 1'
#
loop_
_entity.id
_entity.type
_entity.pdbx_description
1 polymer ?
#
loop_
_entity_poly.entity_id
_entity_poly.type
_entity_poly.pdbx_seq_one_letter_code
_entity_poly.pdbx_strand_id
1 'polypeptide(L)'
;MQEYPNFLAAIEGVCKKWCQQNGYTEPFCRNGEYWAFPPKGAIPVKIRDIIQADKQQAQLVCIGRVSFWLLPDGSLQKSKE
;
A
#
# COMPACT_ATOMS: atom_id res chain seq x y z
N MET A 1 4.79 -6.93 12.81
CA MET A 1 5.67 -7.20 11.65
C MET A 1 5.00 -8.32 10.87
N GLN A 2 4.67 -8.10 9.60
CA GLN A 2 3.94 -9.07 8.78
C GLN A 2 4.92 -9.72 7.81
N GLU A 3 5.00 -11.06 7.81
CA GLU A 3 5.75 -11.82 6.83
C GLU A 3 4.92 -12.05 5.57
N TYR A 4 5.56 -11.89 4.42
CA TYR A 4 4.98 -12.14 3.12
C TYR A 4 5.87 -13.08 2.30
N PRO A 5 5.28 -13.95 1.46
CA PRO A 5 6.04 -14.91 0.67
C PRO A 5 6.89 -14.25 -0.42
N ASN A 6 6.46 -13.09 -0.94
CA ASN A 6 7.16 -12.35 -1.98
C ASN A 6 6.75 -10.86 -1.98
N PHE A 7 7.42 -10.07 -2.81
CA PHE A 7 7.25 -8.61 -2.86
C PHE A 7 5.85 -8.20 -3.32
N LEU A 8 5.27 -8.89 -4.29
CA LEU A 8 3.93 -8.62 -4.78
C LEU A 8 2.89 -8.82 -3.67
N ALA A 9 2.95 -9.96 -2.97
CA ALA A 9 2.06 -10.26 -1.86
C ALA A 9 2.19 -9.24 -0.72
N ALA A 10 3.41 -8.73 -0.47
CA ALA A 10 3.64 -7.68 0.49
C ALA A 10 2.97 -6.36 0.08
N ILE A 11 3.12 -5.95 -1.19
CA ILE A 11 2.48 -4.74 -1.71
C ILE A 11 0.96 -4.87 -1.64
N GLU A 12 0.40 -5.97 -2.17
CA GLU A 12 -1.05 -6.21 -2.15
C GLU A 12 -1.60 -6.22 -0.72
N GLY A 13 -0.90 -6.87 0.21
CA GLY A 13 -1.30 -6.93 1.61
C GLY A 13 -1.28 -5.58 2.30
N VAL A 14 -0.22 -4.79 2.12
CA VAL A 14 -0.11 -3.43 2.67
C VAL A 14 -1.17 -2.51 2.06
N CYS A 15 -1.33 -2.57 0.75
CA CYS A 15 -2.31 -1.80 -0.02
C CYS A 15 -3.75 -2.12 0.42
N LYS A 16 -4.10 -3.41 0.50
CA LYS A 16 -5.44 -3.86 0.91
C LYS A 16 -5.77 -3.42 2.33
N LYS A 17 -4.82 -3.60 3.25
CA LYS A 17 -4.98 -3.17 4.65
C LYS A 17 -5.19 -1.66 4.74
N TRP A 18 -4.40 -0.90 4.00
CA TRP A 18 -4.55 0.56 3.93
C TRP A 18 -5.94 0.97 3.42
N CYS A 19 -6.39 0.37 2.33
CA CYS A 19 -7.72 0.65 1.77
C CYS A 19 -8.83 0.39 2.80
N GLN A 20 -8.80 -0.77 3.47
CA GLN A 20 -9.78 -1.13 4.49
C GLN A 20 -9.79 -0.15 5.67
N GLN A 21 -8.61 0.28 6.14
CA GLN A 21 -8.49 1.23 7.25
C GLN A 21 -9.03 2.62 6.91
N ASN A 22 -8.97 3.02 5.64
CA ASN A 22 -9.39 4.34 5.18
C ASN A 22 -10.78 4.33 4.49
N GLY A 23 -11.49 3.19 4.51
CA GLY A 23 -12.82 3.06 3.93
C GLY A 23 -12.86 3.00 2.39
N TYR A 24 -11.74 2.69 1.75
CA TYR A 24 -11.65 2.45 0.31
C TYR A 24 -12.08 1.01 -0.02
N THR A 25 -12.42 0.77 -1.28
CA THR A 25 -12.68 -0.58 -1.80
C THR A 25 -11.43 -1.43 -1.88
N GLU A 26 -11.57 -2.71 -2.25
CA GLU A 26 -10.42 -3.53 -2.60
C GLU A 26 -9.59 -2.87 -3.72
N PRO A 27 -8.26 -2.80 -3.56
CA PRO A 27 -7.39 -2.19 -4.55
C PRO A 27 -7.22 -3.11 -5.77
N PHE A 28 -6.98 -2.50 -6.92
CA PHE A 28 -6.69 -3.22 -8.16
C PHE A 28 -5.51 -2.58 -8.89
N CYS A 29 -4.72 -3.42 -9.56
CA CYS A 29 -3.58 -2.97 -10.34
C CYS A 29 -4.01 -2.67 -11.79
N ARG A 30 -3.69 -1.47 -12.27
CA ARG A 30 -3.93 -1.04 -13.66
C ARG A 30 -2.71 -0.28 -14.16
N ASN A 31 -2.13 -0.75 -15.27
CA ASN A 31 -0.90 -0.19 -15.86
C ASN A 31 0.30 -0.12 -14.89
N GLY A 32 0.42 -1.10 -13.98
CA GLY A 32 1.49 -1.13 -12.99
C GLY A 32 1.29 -0.18 -11.80
N GLU A 33 0.14 0.49 -11.71
CA GLU A 33 -0.22 1.37 -10.60
C GLU A 33 -1.39 0.77 -9.82
N TYR A 34 -1.41 0.95 -8.50
CA TYR A 34 -2.55 0.56 -7.66
C TYR A 34 -3.59 1.66 -7.60
N TRP A 35 -4.85 1.25 -7.78
CA TRP A 35 -6.03 2.11 -7.76
C TRP A 35 -7.04 1.56 -6.75
N ALA A 36 -7.82 2.44 -6.16
CA ALA A 36 -8.97 2.07 -5.34
C ALA A 36 -10.08 3.11 -5.46
N PHE A 37 -11.32 2.71 -5.19
CA PHE A 37 -12.43 3.65 -5.12
C PHE A 37 -12.47 4.26 -3.71
N PRO A 38 -12.57 5.59 -3.58
CA PRO A 38 -12.69 6.24 -2.30
C PRO A 38 -14.07 5.97 -1.67
N PRO A 39 -14.21 6.15 -0.35
CA PRO A 39 -15.50 6.01 0.31
C PRO A 39 -16.52 6.96 -0.33
N LYS A 40 -17.62 6.39 -0.84
CA LYS A 40 -18.72 7.11 -1.51
C LYS A 40 -18.37 7.74 -2.87
N GLY A 41 -17.21 7.43 -3.46
CA GLY A 41 -16.83 7.92 -4.79
C GLY A 41 -16.96 6.85 -5.88
N ALA A 42 -17.38 7.28 -7.07
CA ALA A 42 -17.52 6.42 -8.23
C ALA A 42 -16.30 6.44 -9.17
N ILE A 43 -15.30 7.28 -8.88
CA ILE A 43 -14.09 7.43 -9.70
C ILE A 43 -12.91 6.82 -8.94
N PRO A 44 -12.19 5.85 -9.51
CA PRO A 44 -11.03 5.28 -8.85
C PRO A 44 -9.90 6.30 -8.82
N VAL A 45 -9.17 6.34 -7.72
CA VAL A 45 -8.01 7.20 -7.52
C VAL A 45 -6.75 6.35 -7.43
N LYS A 46 -5.63 6.91 -7.88
CA LYS A 46 -4.32 6.29 -7.71
C LYS A 46 -3.94 6.34 -6.24
N ILE A 47 -3.52 5.21 -5.70
CA ILE A 47 -3.12 5.12 -4.30
C ILE A 47 -1.87 5.97 -4.06
N ARG A 48 -0.95 6.05 -5.03
CA ARG A 48 0.24 6.90 -4.96
C ARG A 48 -0.06 8.39 -4.73
N ASP A 49 -1.09 8.93 -5.39
CA ASP A 49 -1.45 10.35 -5.28
C ASP A 49 -2.03 10.71 -3.91
N ILE A 50 -2.68 9.75 -3.25
CA ILE A 50 -3.38 9.99 -1.98
C ILE A 50 -2.53 9.63 -0.75
N ILE A 51 -1.61 8.67 -0.84
CA ILE A 51 -0.70 8.34 0.26
C ILE A 51 0.39 9.40 0.48
N GLN A 52 0.76 10.18 -0.54
CA GLN A 52 1.74 11.26 -0.37
C GLN A 52 1.21 12.39 0.52
N ALA A 53 -0.11 12.59 0.52
CA ALA A 53 -0.75 13.52 1.44
C ALA A 53 -0.67 13.04 2.90
N ASP A 54 -0.64 11.72 3.12
CA ASP A 54 -0.64 11.08 4.44
C ASP A 54 0.76 10.48 4.74
N LYS A 55 1.70 11.35 5.09
CA LYS A 55 3.15 11.07 5.21
C LYS A 55 3.59 9.99 6.23
N GLN A 56 2.71 9.14 6.76
CA GLN A 56 2.98 8.28 7.92
C GLN A 56 2.47 6.83 7.82
N GLN A 57 2.27 6.28 6.61
CA GLN A 57 1.60 4.97 6.46
C GLN A 57 2.47 3.82 5.95
N ALA A 58 3.79 4.00 5.90
CA ALA A 58 4.69 2.89 5.59
C ALA A 58 4.57 1.80 6.66
N GLN A 59 4.43 0.54 6.23
CA GLN A 59 4.37 -0.62 7.09
C GLN A 59 5.68 -1.41 7.01
N LEU A 60 6.23 -1.79 8.16
CA LEU A 60 7.39 -2.67 8.23
C LEU A 60 6.96 -4.10 7.84
N VAL A 61 7.47 -4.58 6.72
CA VAL A 61 7.21 -5.91 6.17
C VAL A 61 8.50 -6.73 6.11
N CYS A 62 8.35 -8.05 6.19
CA CYS A 62 9.44 -9.00 6.05
C CYS A 62 9.21 -9.92 4.85
N ILE A 63 10.27 -10.10 4.06
CA ILE A 63 10.31 -11.07 2.96
C ILE A 63 11.55 -11.92 3.15
N GLY A 64 11.35 -13.14 3.64
CA GLY A 64 12.45 -14.00 4.08
C GLY A 64 13.28 -13.33 5.18
N ARG A 65 14.56 -13.07 4.92
CA ARG A 65 15.51 -12.49 5.89
C ARG A 65 15.63 -10.97 5.80
N VAL A 66 14.88 -10.32 4.92
CA VAL A 66 14.99 -8.88 4.66
C VAL A 66 13.75 -8.17 5.19
N SER A 67 13.96 -7.09 5.95
CA SER A 67 12.92 -6.20 6.44
C SER A 67 13.06 -4.80 5.85
N PHE A 68 11.94 -4.19 5.49
CA PHE A 68 11.90 -2.83 4.96
C PHE A 68 10.52 -2.20 5.17
N TRP A 69 10.49 -0.87 5.11
CA TRP A 69 9.24 -0.12 5.17
C TRP A 69 8.64 -0.02 3.77
N LEU A 70 7.41 -0.53 3.63
CA LEU A 70 6.68 -0.58 2.37
C LEU A 70 5.45 0.33 2.45
N LEU A 71 5.29 1.19 1.46
CA LEU A 71 4.11 2.05 1.30
C LEU A 71 2.99 1.31 0.56
N PRO A 72 1.73 1.74 0.72
CA PRO A 72 0.58 1.14 0.02
C PRO A 72 0.65 1.21 -1.52
N ASP A 73 1.40 2.15 -2.11
CA ASP A 73 1.62 2.18 -3.57
C ASP A 73 2.71 1.21 -4.05
N GLY A 74 3.38 0.52 -3.12
CA GLY A 74 4.51 -0.36 -3.39
C GLY A 74 5.88 0.33 -3.39
N SER A 75 5.94 1.63 -3.07
CA SER A 75 7.22 2.32 -2.90
C SER A 75 7.91 1.90 -1.60
N LEU A 76 9.24 1.80 -1.64
CA LEU A 76 10.07 1.52 -0.47
C LEU A 76 10.46 2.82 0.24
N GLN A 77 10.29 2.86 1.56
CA GLN A 77 10.75 3.97 2.39
C GLN A 77 12.01 3.56 3.15
N LYS A 78 13.06 4.40 3.08
CA LYS A 78 14.29 4.20 3.84
C LYS A 78 14.13 4.83 5.22
N SER A 79 13.76 4.02 6.20
CA SER A 79 13.70 4.39 7.63
C SER A 79 12.72 5.54 7.98
N LYS A 80 12.18 5.53 9.21
CA LYS A 80 11.66 6.76 9.83
C LYS A 80 12.86 7.37 10.58
N GLU A 81 13.61 8.26 9.92
CA GLU A 81 14.43 9.25 10.63
C GLU A 81 13.54 10.44 11.02
#